data_AF-F7JWM4-F1
#
_entry.id   AF-F7JWM4-F1
#
_cell.length_a   1.000
_cell.length_b   1.000
_cell.length_c   1.000
_cell.angle_alpha   90.00
_cell.angle_beta   90.00
_cell.angle_gamma   90.00
#
_symmetry.space_group_name_H-M   'P 1'
#
loop_
_entity.id
_entity.type
_entity.pdbx_description
1 polymer ?
#
loop_
_entity_poly.entity_id
_entity_poly.type
_entity_poly.pdbx_seq_one_letter_code
_entity_poly.pdbx_strand_id
1 'polypeptide(L)'
;MSQSYTPEFKKKIVRLHIEEGRTYKSITAEYGVSKASISKWCAEFSEECHTKAQQNPDAPNDLELMKENLRLRKELEEAKKENLLLKKRQRHSSQRKSIRGLSIY
;
A
#
# COMPACT_ATOMS: atom_id res chain seq x y z
N MET A 1 -22.41 -2.37 -25.55
CA MET A 1 -22.80 -2.84 -24.21
C MET A 1 -22.03 -2.03 -23.18
N SER A 2 -22.67 -1.08 -22.50
CA SER A 2 -22.06 -0.35 -21.38
C SER A 2 -22.03 -1.28 -20.16
N GLN A 3 -20.87 -1.85 -19.83
CA GLN A 3 -20.68 -2.51 -18.54
C GLN A 3 -20.85 -1.46 -17.44
N SER A 4 -22.03 -1.44 -16.81
CA SER A 4 -22.30 -0.58 -15.66
C SER A 4 -21.69 -1.23 -14.42
N TYR A 5 -20.55 -0.71 -13.98
CA TYR A 5 -19.97 -1.08 -12.69
C TYR A 5 -20.67 -0.31 -11.58
N THR A 6 -20.98 -1.00 -10.49
CA THR A 6 -21.60 -0.35 -9.32
C THR A 6 -20.64 0.66 -8.71
N PRO A 7 -21.13 1.76 -8.13
CA PRO A 7 -20.28 2.76 -7.51
C PRO A 7 -19.43 2.19 -6.37
N GLU A 8 -19.91 1.17 -5.63
CA GLU A 8 -19.09 0.52 -4.60
C GLU A 8 -17.90 -0.22 -5.21
N PHE A 9 -18.12 -0.90 -6.34
CA PHE A 9 -17.05 -1.59 -7.04
C PHE A 9 -15.99 -0.62 -7.56
N LYS A 10 -16.41 0.49 -8.19
CA LYS A 10 -15.48 1.54 -8.65
C LYS A 10 -14.63 2.08 -7.51
N LYS A 11 -15.26 2.40 -6.37
CA LYS A 11 -14.56 2.88 -5.16
C LYS A 11 -13.57 1.85 -4.64
N LYS A 12 -13.94 0.56 -4.60
CA LYS A 12 -13.04 -0.53 -4.20
C LYS A 12 -11.79 -0.60 -5.09
N ILE A 13 -11.96 -0.50 -6.40
CA ILE A 13 -10.85 -0.56 -7.37
C ILE A 13 -9.90 0.63 -7.21
N VAL A 14 -10.43 1.85 -7.09
CA VAL A 14 -9.61 3.05 -6.86
C VAL A 14 -8.87 2.95 -5.52
N ARG A 15 -9.56 2.49 -4.48
CA ARG A 15 -8.98 2.28 -3.15
C ARG A 15 -7.82 1.29 -3.17
N LEU A 16 -7.96 0.15 -3.86
CA LEU A 16 -6.87 -0.82 -4.05
C LEU A 16 -5.66 -0.20 -4.77
N HIS A 17 -5.89 0.65 -5.77
CA HIS A 17 -4.78 1.31 -6.47
C HIS A 17 -4.06 2.31 -5.56
N ILE A 18 -4.79 3.15 -4.84
CA ILE A 18 -4.21 4.24 -4.05
C ILE A 18 -3.67 3.75 -2.68
N GLU A 19 -4.42 2.93 -1.94
CA GLU A 19 -3.99 2.43 -0.61
C GLU A 19 -3.00 1.27 -0.69
N GLU A 20 -3.23 0.27 -1.55
CA GLU A 20 -2.30 -0.86 -1.67
C GLU A 20 -1.15 -0.54 -2.64
N GLY A 21 -1.22 0.55 -3.40
CA GLY A 21 -0.22 0.89 -4.41
C GLY A 21 -0.16 -0.12 -5.57
N ARG A 22 -1.21 -0.92 -5.76
CA ARG A 22 -1.25 -1.97 -6.78
C ARG A 22 -1.21 -1.36 -8.17
N THR A 23 -0.43 -1.94 -9.08
CA THR A 23 -0.40 -1.47 -10.47
C THR A 23 -1.69 -1.79 -11.20
N TYR A 24 -2.08 -0.94 -12.16
CA TYR A 24 -3.26 -1.17 -13.01
C TYR A 24 -3.25 -2.56 -13.66
N LYS A 25 -2.08 -3.08 -14.03
CA LYS A 25 -1.92 -4.43 -14.60
C LYS A 25 -2.37 -5.52 -13.63
N SER A 26 -1.98 -5.43 -12.35
CA SER A 26 -2.41 -6.41 -11.33
C SER A 26 -3.92 -6.38 -11.13
N ILE A 27 -4.51 -5.19 -11.09
CA ILE A 27 -5.94 -5.01 -10.90
C ILE A 27 -6.72 -5.54 -12.12
N THR A 28 -6.26 -5.23 -13.32
CA THR A 28 -6.83 -5.76 -14.57
C THR A 28 -6.75 -7.29 -14.61
N ALA A 29 -5.65 -7.90 -14.16
CA ALA A 29 -5.50 -9.35 -14.12
C ALA A 29 -6.42 -10.02 -13.07
N GLU A 30 -6.61 -9.40 -11.92
CA GLU A 30 -7.40 -9.97 -10.80
C GLU A 30 -8.92 -9.75 -11.00
N TYR A 31 -9.34 -8.57 -11.46
CA TYR A 31 -10.75 -8.18 -11.53
C TYR A 31 -11.29 -8.13 -12.97
N GLY A 32 -10.45 -8.34 -13.99
CA GLY A 32 -10.86 -8.29 -15.40
C GLY A 32 -11.25 -6.88 -15.88
N VAL A 33 -10.84 -5.83 -15.18
CA VAL A 33 -11.22 -4.44 -15.49
C VAL A 33 -10.21 -3.80 -16.44
N SER A 34 -10.69 -3.10 -17.47
CA SER A 34 -9.81 -2.39 -18.42
C SER A 34 -9.03 -1.26 -17.74
N LYS A 35 -7.77 -1.04 -18.17
CA LYS A 35 -6.93 0.07 -17.68
C LYS A 35 -7.62 1.44 -17.86
N ALA A 36 -8.33 1.63 -18.97
CA ALA A 36 -9.05 2.88 -19.26
C ALA A 36 -10.17 3.14 -18.24
N SER A 37 -10.93 2.10 -17.87
CA SER A 37 -11.97 2.18 -16.84
C SER A 37 -11.38 2.58 -15.48
N ILE A 38 -10.27 1.95 -15.08
CA ILE A 38 -9.60 2.26 -13.82
C ILE A 38 -9.11 3.71 -13.81
N SER A 39 -8.48 4.16 -14.91
CA SER A 39 -8.01 5.55 -15.05
C SER A 39 -9.16 6.55 -14.93
N LYS A 40 -10.31 6.24 -15.54
CA LYS A 40 -11.51 7.09 -15.45
C LYS A 40 -12.02 7.19 -14.01
N TRP A 41 -12.08 6.07 -13.28
CA TRP A 41 -12.53 6.08 -11.90
C TRP A 41 -11.56 6.79 -10.96
N CYS A 42 -10.25 6.71 -11.21
CA CYS A 42 -9.27 7.49 -10.47
C CYS A 42 -9.47 9.01 -10.67
N ALA A 43 -9.78 9.44 -11.89
CA ALA A 43 -10.10 10.83 -12.17
C ALA A 43 -11.40 11.25 -11.46
N GLU A 44 -12.48 10.47 -11.59
CA GLU A 44 -13.76 10.73 -10.91
C GLU A 44 -13.60 10.83 -9.38
N PHE A 45 -12.74 9.98 -8.79
CA PHE A 45 -12.47 10.00 -7.35
C PHE A 45 -11.65 11.23 -6.92
N SER A 46 -10.69 11.66 -7.74
CA SER A 46 -9.92 12.89 -7.49
C SER A 46 -10.83 14.11 -7.48
N GLU A 47 -11.71 14.21 -8.48
CA GLU A 47 -12.69 15.29 -8.56
C GLU A 47 -13.69 15.24 -7.39
N GLU A 48 -14.16 14.05 -7.00
CA GLU A 48 -15.02 13.88 -5.82
C GLU A 48 -14.31 14.34 -4.53
N CYS A 49 -13.02 14.02 -4.36
CA CYS A 49 -12.23 14.48 -3.22
C CYS A 49 -12.05 16.00 -3.25
N HIS A 50 -11.74 16.59 -4.42
CA HIS A 50 -11.57 18.03 -4.55
C HIS A 50 -12.87 18.78 -4.23
N THR A 51 -13.99 18.30 -4.75
CA THR A 51 -15.32 18.87 -4.50
C THR A 51 -15.68 18.78 -3.01
N LYS A 52 -15.39 17.64 -2.36
CA LYS A 52 -15.62 17.49 -0.91
C LYS A 52 -14.74 18.40 -0.08
N ALA A 53 -13.46 18.57 -0.45
CA ALA A 53 -12.54 19.48 0.23
C ALA A 53 -12.99 20.95 0.10
N GLN A 54 -13.56 21.34 -1.05
CA GLN A 54 -14.16 22.67 -1.23
C GLN A 54 -15.43 22.85 -0.40
N GLN A 55 -16.26 21.81 -0.26
CA GLN A 55 -17.49 21.87 0.54
C GLN A 55 -17.23 21.80 2.04
N ASN A 56 -16.15 21.15 2.46
CA ASN A 56 -15.81 20.96 3.86
C ASN A 56 -14.28 21.04 4.05
N PRO A 57 -13.73 22.24 4.27
CA PRO A 57 -12.28 22.45 4.39
C PRO A 57 -11.66 21.81 5.64
N ASP A 58 -12.48 21.45 6.63
CA ASP A 58 -12.07 20.70 7.83
C ASP A 58 -12.09 19.17 7.62
N ALA A 59 -12.64 18.70 6.50
CA ALA A 59 -12.62 17.27 6.21
C ALA A 59 -11.19 16.84 5.86
N PRO A 60 -10.68 15.74 6.43
CA PRO A 60 -9.38 15.22 6.07
C PRO A 60 -9.38 14.94 4.56
N ASN A 61 -8.39 15.50 3.86
CA ASN A 61 -8.19 15.29 2.44
C ASN A 61 -7.92 13.80 2.22
N ASP A 62 -8.97 13.02 1.92
CA ASP A 62 -8.93 11.57 1.72
C ASP A 62 -7.77 11.18 0.79
N LEU A 63 -7.51 12.00 -0.23
CA LEU A 63 -6.44 11.78 -1.20
C LEU A 63 -5.04 11.91 -0.59
N GLU A 64 -4.87 12.84 0.34
CA GLU A 64 -3.63 13.05 1.10
C GLU A 64 -3.44 11.94 2.13
N LEU A 65 -4.51 11.59 2.84
CA LEU A 65 -4.54 10.49 3.81
C LEU A 65 -4.15 9.16 3.15
N MET A 66 -4.67 8.89 1.95
CA MET A 66 -4.35 7.68 1.21
C MET A 66 -2.89 7.68 0.71
N LYS A 67 -2.35 8.82 0.26
CA LYS A 67 -0.93 8.95 -0.12
C LYS A 67 -0.01 8.72 1.08
N GLU A 68 -0.37 9.28 2.23
CA GLU A 68 0.40 9.12 3.45
C GLU A 68 0.34 7.69 3.98
N ASN A 69 -0.81 7.02 3.89
CA ASN A 69 -0.93 5.60 4.24
C ASN A 69 0.01 4.72 3.40
N LEU A 70 0.10 4.99 2.10
CA LEU A 70 1.02 4.29 1.21
C LEU A 70 2.49 4.53 1.60
N ARG A 71 2.85 5.77 1.99
CA ARG A 71 4.21 6.08 2.47
C ARG A 71 4.53 5.33 3.77
N LEU A 72 3.63 5.40 4.74
CA LEU A 72 3.77 4.73 6.03
C LEU A 72 3.88 3.20 5.88
N ARG A 73 3.14 2.59 4.94
CA ARG A 73 3.26 1.16 4.65
C ARG A 73 4.63 0.77 4.11
N LYS A 74 5.23 1.60 3.24
CA LYS A 74 6.59 1.36 2.73
C LYS A 74 7.63 1.47 3.84
N GLU A 75 7.54 2.52 4.65
CA GLU A 75 8.43 2.72 5.82
C GLU A 75 8.31 1.55 6.81
N LEU A 76 7.10 1.06 7.06
CA LEU A 76 6.88 -0.12 7.91
C LEU A 76 7.50 -1.39 7.32
N GLU A 77 7.45 -1.57 6.00
CA GLU A 77 8.07 -2.72 5.35
C GLU A 77 9.60 -2.66 5.43
N GLU A 78 10.19 -1.48 5.23
CA GLU A 78 11.63 -1.26 5.37
C GLU A 78 12.09 -1.49 6.81
N ALA A 79 11.40 -0.87 7.79
CA ALA A 79 11.70 -1.06 9.21
C ALA A 79 11.58 -2.53 9.65
N LYS A 80 10.63 -3.29 9.09
CA LYS A 80 10.51 -4.73 9.33
C LYS A 80 11.68 -5.53 8.75
N LYS A 81 12.13 -5.19 7.53
CA LYS A 81 13.32 -5.81 6.92
C LYS A 81 14.58 -5.54 7.73
N GLU A 82 14.79 -4.30 8.18
CA GLU A 82 15.91 -3.94 9.05
C GLU A 82 15.87 -4.69 10.38
N ASN A 83 14.69 -4.77 11.03
CA ASN A 83 14.50 -5.55 12.24
C ASN A 83 14.85 -7.04 12.04
N LEU A 84 14.46 -7.61 10.91
CA LEU A 84 14.78 -9.00 10.59
C LEU A 84 16.29 -9.21 10.44
N LEU A 85 16.99 -8.28 9.78
CA LEU A 85 18.45 -8.32 9.64
C LEU A 85 19.16 -8.17 10.99
N LEU A 86 18.71 -7.25 11.84
CA LEU A 86 19.25 -7.06 13.19
C LEU A 86 19.04 -8.30 14.06
N LYS A 87 17.84 -8.89 14.04
CA LYS A 87 17.56 -10.14 14.76
C LYS A 87 18.43 -11.30 14.25
N LYS A 88 18.64 -11.41 12.93
CA LYS A 88 19.58 -12.38 12.35
C LYS A 88 21.02 -12.14 12.83
N ARG A 89 21.49 -10.90 12.82
CA ARG A 89 22.83 -10.51 13.32
C ARG A 89 23.00 -10.85 14.81
N GLN A 90 22.01 -10.55 15.65
CA GLN A 90 22.04 -10.91 17.07
C GLN A 90 22.10 -12.43 17.27
N ARG A 91 21.28 -13.21 16.55
CA ARG A 91 21.34 -14.68 16.59
C ARG A 91 22.71 -15.21 16.17
N HIS A 92 23.26 -14.75 15.05
CA HIS A 92 24.59 -15.17 14.59
C HIS A 92 25.71 -14.77 15.56
N SER A 93 25.61 -13.60 16.19
CA SER A 93 26.58 -13.14 17.22
C SER A 93 26.54 -14.03 18.45
N SER A 94 25.34 -14.34 18.96
CA SER A 94 25.16 -15.24 20.11
C SER A 94 25.65 -16.66 19.81
N GLN A 95 25.39 -17.18 18.61
CA GLN A 95 25.84 -18.51 18.18
C GLN A 95 27.38 -18.57 18.05
N ARG A 96 28.03 -17.53 17.54
CA ARG A 96 29.51 -17.44 17.49
C ARG A 96 30.16 -17.38 18.88
N LYS A 97 29.52 -16.71 19.86
CA LYS A 97 30.00 -16.70 21.24
C LYS A 97 29.87 -18.08 21.90
N SER A 98 28.76 -18.78 21.65
CA SER A 98 28.54 -20.16 22.13
C SER A 98 29.58 -21.13 21.55
N ILE A 99 29.86 -21.11 20.24
CA ILE A 99 30.84 -22.00 19.61
C ILE A 99 32.27 -21.73 20.11
N ARG A 100 32.65 -20.44 20.29
CA ARG A 100 33.96 -20.09 20.87
C ARG A 100 34.11 -20.54 22.32
N GLY A 101 33.04 -20.57 23.11
CA GLY A 101 33.05 -21.10 24.47
C GLY A 101 33.10 -22.63 24.56
N LEU A 102 32.73 -23.34 23.49
CA LEU A 102 32.79 -24.81 23.38
C LEU A 102 34.13 -25.32 22.83
N SER A 103 34.94 -24.45 22.20
CA SER A 103 36.20 -24.80 21.52
C SER A 103 37.42 -24.83 22.44
N ILE A 104 37.23 -25.14 23.72
CA ILE A 104 38.31 -25.25 24.71
C ILE A 104 38.21 -26.61 25.41
N TYR A 105 38.33 -27.69 24.65
CA TYR A 105 38.76 -29.03 25.10
C TYR A 105 39.37 -29.75 23.91
#